data_AF-A0A125W3H8-F1
#
_entry.id   AF-A0A125W3H8-F1
#
_cell.length_a   1.000
_cell.length_b   1.000
_cell.length_c   1.000
_cell.angle_alpha   90.00
_cell.angle_beta   90.00
_cell.angle_gamma   90.00
#
_symmetry.space_group_name_H-M   'P 1'
#
loop_
_entity.id
_entity.type
_entity.pdbx_description
1 polymer ?
#
loop_
_entity_poly.entity_id
_entity_poly.type
_entity_poly.pdbx_seq_one_letter_code
_entity_poly.pdbx_strand_id
1 'polypeptide(L)'
;MKFYWEINPEDLLKNGNYEKNNLSECAYNLMIMYNKYAEKGKKLQQSINSKNFKKNIEQLLEIEAILSEIQFYLEEINLESADTNNVISQIETEYLVDYYYKIGNADKEGNFFASLLRNKVCKQKQLRFGIFPERVII
;
A
#
# COMPACT_ATOMS: atom_id res chain seq x y z
N MET A 1 4.69 -9.89 -14.22
CA MET A 1 4.25 -8.90 -13.22
C MET A 1 5.43 -8.67 -12.29
N LYS A 2 5.88 -7.41 -12.12
CA LYS A 2 6.89 -7.07 -11.10
C LYS A 2 6.16 -6.79 -9.79
N PHE A 3 6.73 -7.20 -8.66
CA PHE A 3 6.18 -6.80 -7.35
C PHE A 3 6.47 -5.31 -7.11
N TYR A 4 5.62 -4.61 -6.35
CA TYR A 4 5.85 -3.18 -6.12
C TYR A 4 7.19 -2.93 -5.43
N TRP A 5 7.65 -3.81 -4.53
CA TRP A 5 8.96 -3.67 -3.87
C TRP A 5 10.18 -3.86 -4.80
N GLU A 6 9.99 -4.19 -6.08
CA GLU A 6 11.04 -4.29 -7.10
C GLU A 6 11.16 -3.03 -7.98
N ILE A 7 10.23 -2.07 -7.82
CA ILE A 7 10.19 -0.83 -8.59
C ILE A 7 11.10 0.21 -7.93
N ASN A 8 11.88 0.93 -8.74
CA ASN A 8 12.61 2.11 -8.26
C ASN A 8 11.64 3.29 -8.18
N PRO A 9 11.41 3.91 -7.00
CA PRO A 9 10.47 5.01 -6.89
C PRO A 9 10.87 6.26 -7.70
N GLU A 10 12.14 6.41 -8.10
CA GLU A 10 12.54 7.46 -9.07
C GLU A 10 11.85 7.29 -10.43
N ASP A 11 11.56 6.05 -10.85
CA ASP A 11 10.92 5.75 -12.14
C ASP A 11 9.41 6.07 -12.14
N LEU A 12 8.83 6.39 -10.97
CA LEU A 12 7.40 6.65 -10.77
C LEU A 12 7.03 8.12 -10.96
N LEU A 13 8.00 9.03 -11.03
CA LEU A 13 7.78 10.48 -11.15
C LEU A 13 7.40 10.91 -12.58
N LYS A 14 6.39 10.27 -13.17
CA LYS A 14 6.07 10.41 -14.60
C LYS A 14 5.24 11.62 -14.98
N ASN A 15 4.54 12.26 -14.05
CA ASN A 15 3.57 13.34 -14.36
C ASN A 15 3.94 14.74 -13.87
N GLY A 16 5.07 14.92 -13.19
CA GLY A 16 5.52 16.26 -12.77
C GLY A 16 6.74 16.68 -13.56
N ASN A 17 6.84 17.97 -13.88
CA ASN A 17 8.08 18.67 -14.23
C ASN A 17 9.10 18.65 -13.06
N TYR A 18 9.20 17.55 -12.32
CA TYR A 18 10.24 17.32 -11.33
C TYR A 18 11.52 17.06 -12.11
N GLU A 19 12.17 18.13 -12.56
CA GLU A 19 13.61 18.06 -12.76
C GLU A 19 14.19 17.42 -11.50
N LYS A 20 15.14 16.51 -11.66
CA LYS A 20 15.76 15.74 -10.55
C LYS A 20 16.21 16.58 -9.34
N ASN A 21 16.28 17.91 -9.52
CA ASN A 21 16.72 18.92 -8.57
C ASN A 21 15.59 19.74 -7.91
N ASN A 22 14.31 19.58 -8.29
CA ASN A 22 13.16 20.35 -7.78
C ASN A 22 12.02 19.46 -7.27
N LEU A 23 12.36 18.35 -6.61
CA LEU A 23 11.36 17.47 -5.98
C LEU A 23 10.63 18.21 -4.85
N SER A 24 9.30 18.11 -4.79
CA SER A 24 8.57 18.61 -3.62
C SER A 24 8.94 17.80 -2.37
N GLU A 25 8.85 18.44 -1.20
CA GLU A 25 9.10 17.77 0.08
C GLU A 25 8.19 16.54 0.24
N CYS A 26 6.93 16.65 -0.20
CA CYS A 26 5.98 15.54 -0.16
C CYS A 26 6.43 14.36 -1.02
N ALA A 27 6.79 14.60 -2.29
CA ALA A 27 7.28 13.56 -3.18
C ALA A 27 8.56 12.89 -2.64
N TYR A 28 9.49 13.67 -2.06
CA TYR A 28 10.72 13.15 -1.50
C TYR A 28 10.46 12.23 -0.29
N ASN A 29 9.57 12.66 0.60
CA ASN A 29 9.17 11.86 1.76
C ASN A 29 8.44 10.58 1.35
N LEU A 30 7.60 10.63 0.32
CA LEU A 30 6.96 9.44 -0.25
C LEU A 30 7.98 8.46 -0.84
N MET A 31 9.01 8.93 -1.53
CA MET A 31 10.09 8.05 -2.03
C MET A 31 10.88 7.38 -0.89
N ILE A 32 11.17 8.11 0.20
CA ILE A 32 11.81 7.53 1.40
C ILE A 32 10.91 6.45 2.00
N MET A 33 9.61 6.74 2.13
CA MET A 33 8.62 5.81 2.65
C MET A 33 8.53 4.55 1.76
N TYR A 34 8.50 4.73 0.44
CA TYR A 34 8.48 3.65 -0.54
C TYR A 34 9.67 2.71 -0.34
N ASN A 35 10.90 3.25 -0.34
CA ASN A 35 12.12 2.48 -0.18
C ASN A 35 12.13 1.70 1.15
N LYS A 36 11.66 2.31 2.24
CA LYS A 36 11.54 1.65 3.54
C LYS A 36 10.60 0.44 3.50
N TYR A 37 9.44 0.58 2.86
CA TYR A 37 8.48 -0.53 2.73
C TYR A 37 8.96 -1.59 1.73
N ALA A 38 9.60 -1.20 0.63
CA ALA A 38 10.18 -2.10 -0.35
C ALA A 38 11.26 -3.00 0.28
N GLU A 39 12.19 -2.43 1.04
CA GLU A 39 13.21 -3.19 1.75
C GLU A 39 12.61 -4.13 2.81
N LYS A 40 11.54 -3.70 3.49
CA LYS A 40 10.80 -4.56 4.41
C LYS A 40 10.15 -5.73 3.66
N GLY A 41 9.57 -5.49 2.49
CA GLY A 41 8.96 -6.51 1.62
C GLY A 41 9.98 -7.56 1.19
N LYS A 42 11.13 -7.14 0.66
CA LYS A 42 12.23 -8.03 0.24
C LYS A 42 12.70 -8.94 1.39
N LYS A 43 12.94 -8.37 2.58
CA LYS A 43 13.35 -9.14 3.77
C LYS A 43 12.28 -10.11 4.22
N LEU A 44 11.02 -9.68 4.22
CA LEU A 44 9.90 -10.52 4.64
C LEU A 44 9.71 -11.70 3.68
N GLN A 45 9.79 -11.47 2.36
CA GLN A 45 9.71 -12.49 1.32
C GLN A 45 10.75 -13.60 1.52
N GLN A 46 12.01 -13.22 1.79
CA GLN A 46 13.10 -14.16 2.04
C GLN A 46 12.93 -14.97 3.33
N SER A 47 12.12 -14.49 4.28
CA SER A 47 11.91 -15.14 5.59
C SER A 47 10.74 -16.12 5.62
N ILE A 48 9.96 -16.24 4.54
CA ILE A 48 8.78 -17.11 4.49
C ILE A 48 9.19 -18.58 4.59
N ASN A 49 8.50 -19.30 5.46
CA ASN A 49 8.54 -20.75 5.57
C ASN A 49 7.17 -21.28 6.03
N SER A 50 7.02 -22.60 6.10
CA SER A 50 5.76 -23.24 6.47
C SER A 50 5.21 -22.83 7.84
N LYS A 51 6.07 -22.47 8.80
CA LYS A 51 5.66 -22.09 10.17
C LYS A 51 5.11 -20.67 10.25
N ASN A 52 5.58 -19.76 9.39
CA ASN A 52 5.20 -18.34 9.42
C ASN A 52 4.40 -17.88 8.19
N PHE A 53 4.09 -18.79 7.26
CA PHE A 53 3.49 -18.50 5.96
C PHE A 53 2.30 -17.54 6.03
N LYS A 54 1.24 -17.90 6.77
CA LYS A 54 0.02 -17.08 6.83
C LYS A 54 0.31 -15.65 7.29
N LYS A 55 1.05 -15.51 8.39
CA LYS A 55 1.39 -14.21 8.96
C LYS A 55 2.24 -13.37 8.01
N ASN A 56 3.25 -13.98 7.38
CA ASN A 56 4.16 -13.26 6.51
C ASN A 56 3.51 -12.90 5.16
N ILE A 57 2.63 -13.75 4.62
CA ILE A 57 1.84 -13.41 3.42
C ILE A 57 0.86 -12.28 3.73
N GLU A 58 0.17 -12.30 4.86
CA GLU A 58 -0.71 -11.20 5.29
C GLU A 58 0.07 -9.87 5.37
N GLN A 59 1.26 -9.89 5.98
CA GLN A 59 2.13 -8.71 6.06
C GLN A 59 2.71 -8.28 4.70
N LEU A 60 3.03 -9.22 3.81
CA LEU A 60 3.47 -8.89 2.45
C LEU A 60 2.37 -8.21 1.65
N LEU A 61 1.14 -8.70 1.76
CA LEU A 61 -0.02 -8.07 1.12
C LEU A 61 -0.26 -6.66 1.66
N GLU A 62 -0.05 -6.41 2.95
CA GLU A 62 -0.10 -5.05 3.50
C GLU A 62 1.00 -4.16 2.91
N ILE A 63 2.23 -4.67 2.78
CA ILE A 63 3.33 -3.92 2.16
C ILE A 63 3.02 -3.61 0.70
N GLU A 64 2.53 -4.59 -0.05
CA GLU A 64 2.16 -4.42 -1.46
C GLU A 64 1.08 -3.35 -1.63
N ALA A 65 0.09 -3.35 -0.74
CA ALA A 65 -0.97 -2.35 -0.72
C ALA A 65 -0.44 -0.93 -0.41
N ILE A 66 0.45 -0.78 0.56
CA ILE A 66 1.08 0.53 0.88
C ILE A 66 1.90 1.03 -0.32
N LEU A 67 2.70 0.17 -0.93
CA LEU A 67 3.54 0.56 -2.06
C LEU A 67 2.69 0.92 -3.29
N SER A 68 1.59 0.19 -3.53
CA SER A 68 0.61 0.51 -4.57
C SER A 68 -0.01 1.90 -4.37
N GLU A 69 -0.35 2.24 -3.12
CA GLU A 69 -0.91 3.55 -2.78
C GLU A 69 0.12 4.67 -2.97
N ILE A 70 1.35 4.49 -2.45
CA ILE A 70 2.42 5.48 -2.65
C ILE A 70 2.71 5.68 -4.14
N GLN A 71 2.73 4.61 -4.93
CA GLN A 71 2.90 4.69 -6.37
C GLN A 71 1.80 5.56 -7.01
N PHE A 72 0.53 5.35 -6.64
CA PHE A 72 -0.57 6.17 -7.15
C PHE A 72 -0.36 7.66 -6.84
N TYR A 73 0.07 8.02 -5.63
CA TYR A 73 0.36 9.42 -5.31
C TYR A 73 1.55 9.99 -6.10
N LEU A 74 2.60 9.20 -6.32
CA LEU A 74 3.77 9.62 -7.10
C LEU A 74 3.46 9.75 -8.60
N GLU A 75 2.58 8.91 -9.14
CA GLU A 75 2.22 8.89 -10.56
C GLU A 75 1.09 9.86 -10.89
N GLU A 76 0.04 9.96 -10.08
CA GLU A 76 -1.23 10.56 -10.50
C GLU A 76 -1.57 11.88 -9.79
N ILE A 77 -0.87 12.24 -8.71
CA ILE A 77 -1.21 13.41 -7.88
C ILE A 77 -0.17 14.51 -8.04
N ASN A 78 -0.63 15.76 -8.15
CA ASN A 78 0.28 16.92 -8.04
C ASN A 78 0.67 17.15 -6.58
N LEU A 79 1.94 16.90 -6.27
CA LEU A 79 2.49 16.98 -4.91
C LEU A 79 3.22 18.30 -4.63
N GLU A 80 3.24 19.27 -5.55
CA GLU A 80 3.96 20.54 -5.36
C GLU A 80 3.41 21.37 -4.20
N SER A 81 2.09 21.38 -4.03
CA SER A 81 1.39 22.15 -2.97
C SER A 81 0.71 21.25 -1.93
N ALA A 82 1.01 19.95 -1.91
CA ALA A 82 0.37 19.01 -1.01
C ALA A 82 0.95 19.12 0.41
N ASP A 83 0.07 19.03 1.42
CA ASP A 83 0.51 18.85 2.81
C ASP A 83 1.00 17.41 3.01
N THR A 84 2.32 17.27 3.18
CA THR A 84 2.99 15.98 3.37
C THR A 84 2.39 15.14 4.49
N ASN A 85 2.05 15.75 5.63
CA ASN A 85 1.55 15.00 6.78
C ASN A 85 0.14 14.47 6.51
N ASN A 86 -0.68 15.26 5.83
CA ASN A 86 -2.02 14.84 5.43
C ASN A 86 -1.95 13.67 4.43
N VAL A 87 -1.09 13.77 3.41
CA VAL A 87 -0.89 12.70 2.42
C VAL A 87 -0.40 11.41 3.07
N ILE A 88 0.64 11.48 3.91
CA ILE A 88 1.15 10.29 4.61
C ILE A 88 0.06 9.67 5.49
N SER A 89 -0.68 10.50 6.23
CA SER A 89 -1.79 10.02 7.07
C SER A 89 -2.89 9.34 6.25
N GLN A 90 -3.24 9.87 5.08
CA GLN A 90 -4.20 9.24 4.17
C GLN A 90 -3.72 7.87 3.71
N ILE A 91 -2.48 7.78 3.23
CA ILE A 91 -1.88 6.50 2.80
C ILE A 91 -1.94 5.48 3.94
N GLU A 92 -1.46 5.83 5.15
CA GLU A 92 -1.42 4.90 6.27
C GLU A 92 -2.80 4.44 6.76
N THR A 93 -3.85 5.23 6.52
CA THR A 93 -5.21 4.94 6.95
C THR A 93 -6.07 4.24 5.89
N GLU A 94 -5.73 4.36 4.60
CA GLU A 94 -6.60 3.93 3.49
C GLU A 94 -5.99 2.88 2.57
N TYR A 95 -4.68 2.62 2.62
CA TYR A 95 -3.97 1.79 1.64
C TYR A 95 -4.58 0.40 1.36
N LEU A 96 -5.26 -0.23 2.34
CA LEU A 96 -5.86 -1.56 2.11
C LEU A 96 -7.20 -1.50 1.41
N VAL A 97 -7.93 -0.39 1.48
CA VAL A 97 -9.34 -0.35 1.02
C VAL A 97 -9.40 -0.60 -0.48
N ASP A 98 -8.61 0.15 -1.24
CA ASP A 98 -8.59 0.06 -2.70
C ASP A 98 -7.85 -1.20 -3.16
N TYR A 99 -6.75 -1.54 -2.50
CA TYR A 99 -6.01 -2.77 -2.77
C TYR A 99 -6.88 -4.02 -2.56
N TYR A 100 -7.66 -4.07 -1.47
CA TYR A 100 -8.57 -5.18 -1.18
C TYR A 100 -9.61 -5.38 -2.28
N TYR A 101 -10.20 -4.29 -2.79
CA TYR A 101 -11.14 -4.34 -3.89
C TYR A 101 -10.48 -4.85 -5.17
N LYS A 102 -9.27 -4.35 -5.49
CA LYS A 102 -8.49 -4.79 -6.66
C LYS A 102 -8.16 -6.28 -6.59
N ILE A 103 -7.59 -6.77 -5.49
CA ILE A 103 -7.19 -8.18 -5.37
C ILE A 103 -8.38 -9.14 -5.31
N GLY A 104 -9.49 -8.75 -4.69
CA GLY A 104 -10.69 -9.58 -4.59
C GLY A 104 -11.33 -9.87 -5.94
N ASN A 105 -11.15 -8.93 -6.89
CA ASN A 105 -11.61 -9.06 -8.28
C ASN A 105 -10.49 -9.49 -9.25
N ALA A 106 -9.27 -9.69 -8.74
CA ALA A 106 -8.05 -10.16 -9.39
C ALA A 106 -8.27 -11.35 -10.34
N ASP A 107 -8.51 -12.51 -9.71
CA ASP A 107 -8.43 -13.85 -10.29
C ASP A 107 -9.06 -14.89 -9.33
N LYS A 108 -8.98 -16.20 -9.66
CA LYS A 108 -9.49 -17.31 -8.82
C LYS A 108 -8.91 -17.32 -7.40
N GLU A 109 -7.63 -16.99 -7.27
CA GLU A 109 -6.92 -16.91 -5.99
C GLU A 109 -7.17 -15.58 -5.24
N GLY A 110 -7.75 -14.58 -5.92
CA GLY A 110 -8.04 -13.26 -5.35
C GLY A 110 -8.93 -13.32 -4.11
N ASN A 111 -9.94 -14.21 -4.12
CA ASN A 111 -10.78 -14.48 -2.95
C ASN A 111 -9.99 -15.00 -1.74
N PHE A 112 -8.97 -15.83 -1.98
CA PHE A 112 -8.12 -16.32 -0.89
C PHE A 112 -7.31 -15.17 -0.28
N PHE A 113 -6.63 -14.36 -1.10
CA PHE A 113 -5.83 -13.23 -0.59
C PHE A 113 -6.71 -12.17 0.08
N ALA A 114 -7.87 -11.85 -0.49
CA ALA A 114 -8.86 -10.98 0.14
C ALA A 114 -9.32 -11.55 1.50
N SER A 115 -9.55 -12.86 1.61
CA SER A 115 -9.95 -13.46 2.88
C SER A 115 -8.92 -13.25 4.01
N LEU A 116 -7.63 -13.19 3.68
CA LEU A 116 -6.56 -12.91 4.64
C LEU A 116 -6.61 -11.48 5.17
N LEU A 117 -7.00 -10.51 4.33
CA LEU A 117 -7.00 -9.09 4.67
C LEU A 117 -8.31 -8.59 5.29
N ARG A 118 -9.39 -9.37 5.20
CA ARG A 118 -10.77 -8.95 5.55
C ARG A 118 -10.86 -8.23 6.90
N ASN A 119 -10.28 -8.79 7.96
CA ASN A 119 -10.36 -8.21 9.30
C ASN A 119 -9.64 -6.86 9.40
N LYS A 120 -8.52 -6.68 8.69
CA LYS A 120 -7.75 -5.43 8.69
C LYS A 120 -8.47 -4.34 7.88
N VAL A 121 -9.01 -4.69 6.72
CA VAL A 121 -9.81 -3.78 5.90
C VAL A 121 -11.06 -3.32 6.64
N CYS A 122 -11.75 -4.21 7.34
CA CYS A 122 -12.89 -3.83 8.18
C CYS A 122 -12.50 -2.81 9.25
N LYS A 123 -11.33 -2.95 9.89
CA LYS A 123 -10.83 -1.98 10.87
C LYS A 123 -10.53 -0.62 10.24
N GLN A 124 -9.90 -0.56 9.07
CA GLN A 124 -9.67 0.71 8.38
C GLN A 124 -11.00 1.37 7.95
N LYS A 125 -11.96 0.60 7.44
CA LYS A 125 -13.31 1.11 7.13
C LYS A 125 -14.05 1.64 8.35
N GLN A 126 -13.91 0.99 9.51
CA GLN A 126 -14.46 1.49 10.78
C GLN A 126 -13.85 2.84 11.16
N LEU A 127 -12.51 2.95 11.11
CA LEU A 127 -11.80 4.19 11.44
C LEU A 127 -12.18 5.34 10.52
N ARG A 128 -12.36 5.06 9.23
CA ARG A 128 -12.67 6.06 8.20
C ARG A 128 -14.13 6.50 8.18
N PHE A 129 -15.06 5.55 8.25
CA PHE A 129 -16.48 5.80 7.99
C PHE A 129 -17.38 5.64 9.23
N GLY A 130 -16.84 5.23 10.38
CA GLY A 130 -17.63 4.90 11.56
C GLY A 130 -18.51 3.65 11.38
N ILE A 131 -18.26 2.84 10.35
CA ILE A 131 -19.08 1.67 10.00
C ILE A 131 -18.65 0.46 10.83
N PHE A 132 -19.45 0.11 11.84
CA PHE A 132 -19.29 -1.14 12.59
C PHE A 132 -19.83 -2.32 11.76
N PRO A 133 -19.14 -3.46 11.68
CA PRO A 133 -19.67 -4.63 11.01
C PRO A 133 -20.92 -5.09 11.74
N GLU A 134 -22.02 -5.24 11.01
CA GLU A 134 -23.15 -6.04 11.48
C GLU A 134 -22.59 -7.39 11.93
N ARG A 135 -22.94 -7.79 13.15
CA ARG A 135 -22.48 -9.04 13.77
C ARG A 135 -22.65 -10.17 12.77
N VAL A 136 -21.55 -10.82 12.37
CA VAL A 136 -21.63 -12.14 11.74
C VAL A 136 -22.10 -13.09 12.83
N ILE A 137 -23.40 -13.39 12.83
CA ILE A 137 -23.96 -14.52 13.57
C ILE A 137 -23.38 -15.77 12.90
N ILE A 138 -22.58 -16.52 13.65
CA ILE A 138 -22.08 -17.85 13.28
C ILE A 138 -23.22 -18.85 13.44
#